data_AF-A0A3S0V560-F1
#
_entry.id   AF-A0A3S0V560-F1
#
_cell.length_a   1.000
_cell.length_b   1.000
_cell.length_c   1.000
_cell.angle_alpha   90.00
_cell.angle_beta   90.00
_cell.angle_gamma   90.00
#
_symmetry.space_group_name_H-M   'P 1'
#
loop_
_entity.id
_entity.type
_entity.pdbx_description
1 polymer ?
#
loop_
_entity_poly.entity_id
_entity_poly.type
_entity_poly.pdbx_seq_one_letter_code
_entity_poly.pdbx_strand_id
1 'polypeptide(L)'
;MHTERFEHIKNQLKSNFLFSGLTEQELETLASLAKEYEFSAAEFIIEEDEAIPEKLYLIEAGVVEILKKSAKDEQGDFYRITTLASGEIIGEVALLEDAKRTASARAVTPTKVIALPLQELKNLSTSGNKTSFKRFLKPLRRQVNEPSVHTKLIQNLAKNLSRRLANTNAVTAESLRAELKLSQMRISMGRFLIGTLSALSIYTYCLSFIATYSNTLPSTTIVAVPLMLFFSGVIFYFMMKSGYPLAFFGLTLQYWRGAVLESVGWTFPVMGLIVLAKWLFIEFAQLHIPLFEGYHASFRGANTALIIASIITYLIMVPLQELIMRGAVQGSLQHFFTGKHAKLSAILVSNLIFGATHLHISLIMGVLVMIFGIFWGIMYARQGNLVGVSVSHLLIGYWAFFVVGIENILD
;
A
#
# COMPACT_ATOMS: atom_id res chain seq x y z
N MET A 1 6.29 57.52 -8.27
CA MET A 1 5.04 56.85 -8.75
C MET A 1 5.14 56.26 -10.15
N HIS A 2 5.20 57.02 -11.27
CA HIS A 2 5.20 56.40 -12.61
C HIS A 2 6.42 55.51 -12.90
N THR A 3 7.62 55.90 -12.46
CA THR A 3 8.86 55.12 -12.66
C THR A 3 8.92 53.87 -11.79
N GLU A 4 8.49 53.94 -10.53
CA GLU A 4 8.48 52.78 -9.61
C GLU A 4 7.52 51.68 -10.06
N ARG A 5 6.34 52.07 -10.55
CA ARG A 5 5.36 51.12 -11.12
C ARG A 5 5.90 50.40 -12.35
N PHE A 6 6.53 51.14 -13.25
CA PHE A 6 7.12 50.58 -14.46
C PHE A 6 8.23 49.56 -14.14
N GLU A 7 9.15 49.90 -13.24
CA GLU A 7 10.22 49.00 -12.81
C GLU A 7 9.67 47.76 -12.09
N HIS A 8 8.62 47.91 -11.28
CA HIS A 8 7.95 46.79 -10.63
C HIS A 8 7.36 45.80 -11.64
N ILE A 9 6.57 46.28 -12.61
CA ILE A 9 6.00 45.44 -13.67
C ILE A 9 7.10 44.73 -14.46
N LYS A 10 8.14 45.48 -14.86
CA LYS A 10 9.28 44.94 -15.60
C LYS A 10 9.97 43.80 -14.84
N ASN A 11 10.16 43.96 -13.52
CA ASN A 11 10.73 42.92 -12.67
C ASN A 11 9.82 41.68 -12.56
N GLN A 12 8.51 41.87 -12.44
CA GLN A 12 7.53 40.77 -12.43
C GLN A 12 7.58 39.97 -13.74
N LEU A 13 7.57 40.66 -14.89
CA LEU A 13 7.70 40.02 -16.21
C LEU A 13 9.01 39.24 -16.31
N LYS A 14 10.14 39.84 -15.93
CA LYS A 14 11.48 39.24 -15.99
C LYS A 14 11.60 37.97 -15.14
N SER A 15 10.89 37.91 -14.01
CA SER A 15 10.91 36.76 -13.09
C SER A 15 10.07 35.57 -13.58
N ASN A 16 9.14 35.79 -14.52
CA ASN A 16 8.21 34.76 -14.98
C ASN A 16 8.78 33.95 -16.16
N PHE A 17 8.54 32.63 -16.13
CA PHE A 17 9.05 31.69 -17.12
C PHE A 17 8.61 31.97 -18.56
N LEU A 18 7.41 32.52 -18.77
CA LEU A 18 6.87 32.83 -20.08
C LEU A 18 7.70 33.89 -20.82
N PHE A 19 8.23 34.88 -20.09
CA PHE A 19 9.02 36.00 -20.64
C PHE A 19 10.53 35.75 -20.57
N SER A 20 10.96 34.53 -20.23
CA SER A 20 12.37 34.17 -20.17
C SER A 20 13.06 34.33 -21.54
N GLY A 21 14.22 34.99 -21.56
CA GLY A 21 14.98 35.22 -22.79
C GLY A 21 14.51 36.43 -23.63
N LEU A 22 13.56 37.23 -23.13
CA LEU A 22 13.31 38.57 -23.66
C LEU A 22 14.46 39.51 -23.28
N THR A 23 14.83 40.39 -24.21
CA THR A 23 15.82 41.45 -24.01
C THR A 23 15.26 42.55 -23.10
N GLU A 24 16.14 43.37 -22.54
CA GLU A 24 15.73 44.48 -21.67
C GLU A 24 14.80 45.47 -22.40
N GLN A 25 15.03 45.73 -23.69
CA GLN A 25 14.18 46.58 -24.53
C GLN A 25 12.80 45.97 -24.79
N GLU A 26 12.73 44.66 -25.03
CA GLU A 26 11.46 43.94 -25.17
C GLU A 26 10.65 43.99 -23.87
N LEU A 27 11.30 43.78 -22.72
CA LEU A 27 10.66 43.88 -21.41
C LEU A 27 10.18 45.30 -21.08
N GLU A 28 10.95 46.32 -21.43
CA GLU A 28 10.56 47.73 -21.27
C GLU A 28 9.33 48.08 -22.12
N THR A 29 9.31 47.57 -23.36
CA THR A 29 8.15 47.75 -24.25
C THR A 29 6.92 47.08 -23.67
N LEU A 30 7.03 45.84 -23.18
CA LEU A 30 5.92 45.14 -22.53
C LEU A 30 5.45 45.82 -21.25
N ALA A 31 6.37 46.30 -20.42
CA ALA A 31 6.04 47.01 -19.19
C ALA A 31 5.29 48.33 -19.49
N SER A 32 5.59 48.99 -20.61
CA SER A 32 4.87 50.22 -21.02
C SER A 32 3.44 49.95 -21.49
N LEU A 33 3.15 48.75 -22.00
CA LEU A 33 1.85 48.32 -22.50
C LEU A 33 0.98 47.66 -21.42
N ALA A 34 1.59 47.26 -20.31
CA ALA A 34 0.96 46.57 -19.21
C ALA A 34 0.02 47.48 -18.41
N LYS A 35 -1.10 46.92 -17.95
CA LYS A 35 -2.04 47.58 -17.04
C LYS A 35 -2.32 46.68 -15.86
N GLU A 36 -2.40 47.24 -14.67
CA GLU A 36 -2.78 46.49 -13.46
C GLU A 36 -4.30 46.51 -13.29
N TYR A 37 -4.85 45.39 -12.83
CA TYR A 37 -6.25 45.22 -12.48
C TYR A 37 -6.34 44.54 -11.11
N GLU A 38 -7.35 44.91 -10.34
CA GLU A 38 -7.68 44.30 -9.05
C GLU A 38 -9.07 43.69 -9.16
N PHE A 39 -9.21 42.47 -8.64
CA PHE A 39 -10.44 41.69 -8.65
C PHE A 39 -10.78 41.28 -7.22
N SER A 40 -12.06 41.41 -6.86
CA SER A 40 -12.58 40.94 -5.59
C SER A 40 -12.67 39.42 -5.57
N ALA A 41 -12.75 38.81 -4.37
CA ALA A 41 -13.03 37.38 -4.27
C ALA A 41 -14.36 37.03 -4.98
N ALA A 42 -14.38 35.87 -5.65
CA ALA A 42 -15.45 35.36 -6.51
C ALA A 42 -15.68 36.12 -7.83
N GLU A 43 -14.88 37.14 -8.17
CA GLU A 43 -15.00 37.87 -9.43
C GLU A 43 -14.33 37.11 -10.60
N PHE A 44 -14.97 37.11 -11.77
CA PHE A 44 -14.42 36.50 -12.98
C PHE A 44 -13.41 37.43 -13.67
N ILE A 45 -12.23 36.90 -13.94
CA ILE A 45 -11.15 37.56 -14.67
C ILE A 45 -11.24 37.22 -16.16
N ILE A 46 -11.62 35.97 -16.46
CA ILE A 46 -11.84 35.45 -17.81
C ILE A 46 -13.09 34.57 -17.76
N GLU A 47 -13.92 34.65 -18.79
CA GLU A 47 -15.05 33.76 -18.98
C GLU A 47 -14.81 32.78 -20.12
N GLU A 48 -15.16 31.51 -19.92
CA GLU A 48 -15.12 30.48 -20.97
C GLU A 48 -16.05 30.86 -22.13
N ASP A 49 -15.60 30.58 -23.36
CA ASP A 49 -16.27 30.91 -24.62
C ASP A 49 -16.25 32.39 -25.04
N GLU A 50 -15.55 33.25 -24.28
CA GLU A 50 -15.25 34.62 -24.72
C GLU A 50 -14.58 34.57 -26.10
N ALA A 51 -15.22 35.21 -27.08
CA ALA A 51 -14.94 35.00 -28.50
C ALA A 51 -13.63 35.62 -28.99
N ILE A 52 -13.19 36.70 -28.34
CA ILE A 52 -12.02 37.47 -28.75
C ILE A 52 -11.16 37.74 -27.52
N PRO A 53 -10.16 36.89 -27.22
CA PRO A 53 -9.27 37.13 -26.10
C PRO A 53 -8.36 38.34 -26.38
N GLU A 54 -8.56 39.43 -25.64
CA GLU A 54 -7.77 40.66 -25.84
C GLU A 54 -6.49 40.72 -25.00
N LYS A 55 -6.48 40.06 -23.85
CA LYS A 55 -5.45 40.23 -22.82
C LYS A 55 -4.92 38.90 -22.29
N LEU A 56 -3.66 38.90 -21.89
CA LEU A 56 -3.01 37.89 -21.07
C LEU A 56 -2.85 38.46 -19.66
N TYR A 57 -3.01 37.66 -18.61
CA TYR A 57 -2.87 38.15 -17.23
C TYR A 57 -1.76 37.40 -16.48
N LEU A 58 -0.84 38.14 -15.86
CA LEU A 58 0.12 37.63 -14.88
C LEU A 58 -0.42 37.92 -13.47
N ILE A 59 -0.56 36.90 -12.63
CA ILE A 59 -1.01 37.06 -11.25
C ILE A 59 0.13 37.66 -10.44
N GLU A 60 -0.10 38.82 -9.84
CA GLU A 60 0.87 39.50 -8.97
C GLU A 60 0.66 39.14 -7.49
N ALA A 61 -0.60 38.99 -7.08
CA ALA A 61 -0.98 38.57 -5.74
C ALA A 61 -2.37 37.95 -5.75
N GLY A 62 -2.62 36.97 -4.88
CA GLY A 62 -3.90 36.27 -4.76
C GLY A 62 -3.89 34.86 -5.35
N VAL A 63 -5.06 34.22 -5.31
CA VAL A 63 -5.31 32.87 -5.81
C VAL A 63 -6.49 32.90 -6.77
N VAL A 64 -6.34 32.26 -7.92
CA VAL A 64 -7.36 32.17 -8.98
C VAL A 64 -7.65 30.71 -9.26
N GLU A 65 -8.91 30.33 -9.38
CA GLU A 65 -9.31 28.99 -9.82
C GLU A 65 -9.67 28.98 -11.31
N ILE A 66 -9.27 27.91 -12.00
CA ILE A 66 -9.64 27.65 -13.39
C ILE A 66 -10.81 26.68 -13.40
N LEU A 67 -11.90 27.11 -14.03
CA LEU A 67 -13.21 26.46 -14.02
C LEU A 67 -13.62 26.10 -15.44
N LYS A 68 -14.29 24.96 -15.60
CA LYS A 68 -14.88 24.56 -16.88
C LYS A 68 -16.35 24.19 -16.72
N LYS A 69 -17.16 24.62 -17.68
CA LYS A 69 -18.60 24.29 -17.71
C LYS A 69 -18.78 22.78 -17.85
N SER A 70 -19.65 22.19 -17.03
CA SER A 70 -20.05 20.78 -17.18
C SER A 70 -20.86 20.61 -18.46
N ALA A 71 -20.44 19.74 -19.38
CA ALA A 71 -21.20 19.42 -20.59
C ALA A 71 -22.46 18.58 -20.31
N LYS A 72 -22.66 18.13 -19.07
CA LYS A 72 -23.76 17.23 -18.67
C LYS A 72 -24.86 17.90 -17.85
N ASP A 73 -24.68 19.15 -17.41
CA ASP A 73 -25.63 19.82 -16.50
C ASP A 73 -26.21 21.07 -17.15
N GLU A 74 -27.53 21.07 -17.39
CA GLU A 74 -28.30 22.23 -17.88
C GLU A 74 -28.34 23.39 -16.87
N GLN A 75 -27.85 23.18 -15.63
CA GLN A 75 -27.86 24.14 -14.53
C GLN A 75 -26.62 25.04 -14.46
N GLY A 76 -25.65 24.88 -15.36
CA GLY A 76 -24.50 25.80 -15.46
C GLY A 76 -23.43 25.62 -14.39
N ASP A 77 -23.36 24.44 -13.77
CA ASP A 77 -22.34 24.14 -12.76
C ASP A 77 -20.93 24.04 -13.37
N PHE A 78 -19.96 24.58 -12.64
CA PHE A 78 -18.54 24.56 -12.99
C PHE A 78 -17.80 23.46 -12.22
N TYR A 79 -16.88 22.76 -12.88
CA TYR A 79 -15.87 21.95 -12.19
C TYR A 79 -14.51 22.65 -12.21
N ARG A 80 -13.81 22.61 -11.07
CA ARG A 80 -12.47 23.21 -10.92
C ARG A 80 -11.41 22.30 -11.52
N ILE A 81 -10.68 22.79 -12.52
CA ILE A 81 -9.54 22.12 -13.15
C ILE A 81 -8.31 22.25 -12.25
N THR A 82 -7.99 23.47 -11.82
CA THR A 82 -6.79 23.77 -11.02
C THR A 82 -6.93 25.12 -10.31
N THR A 83 -5.95 25.45 -9.46
CA THR A 83 -5.75 26.78 -8.88
C THR A 83 -4.39 27.33 -9.31
N LEU A 84 -4.32 28.62 -9.60
CA LEU A 84 -3.12 29.36 -9.96
C LEU A 84 -2.86 30.45 -8.91
N ALA A 85 -1.58 30.75 -8.66
CA ALA A 85 -1.16 31.72 -7.65
C ALA A 85 -0.21 32.79 -8.22
N SER A 86 0.25 33.70 -7.35
CA SER A 86 1.26 34.72 -7.66
C SER A 86 2.40 34.17 -8.51
N GLY A 87 2.73 34.88 -9.60
CA GLY A 87 3.76 34.51 -10.56
C GLY A 87 3.28 33.57 -11.66
N GLU A 88 2.04 33.05 -11.64
CA GLU A 88 1.47 32.27 -12.74
C GLU A 88 0.66 33.12 -13.72
N ILE A 89 0.43 32.60 -14.92
CA ILE A 89 -0.23 33.31 -16.02
C ILE A 89 -1.55 32.65 -16.34
N ILE A 90 -2.52 33.48 -16.72
CA ILE A 90 -3.86 33.07 -17.14
C ILE A 90 -4.09 33.58 -18.56
N GLY A 91 -4.60 32.69 -19.42
CA GLY A 91 -5.02 33.03 -20.78
C GLY A 91 -3.89 32.90 -21.81
N GLU A 92 -2.81 32.23 -21.45
CA GLU A 92 -1.63 31.97 -22.27
C GLU A 92 -1.91 31.09 -23.48
N VAL A 93 -2.96 30.27 -23.43
CA VAL A 93 -3.39 29.44 -24.57
C VAL A 93 -3.76 30.31 -25.78
N ALA A 94 -4.28 31.54 -25.56
CA ALA A 94 -4.61 32.48 -26.63
C ALA A 94 -3.38 33.05 -27.37
N LEU A 95 -2.16 32.78 -26.88
CA LEU A 95 -0.92 33.04 -27.62
C LEU A 95 -0.64 32.00 -28.71
N LEU A 96 -1.14 30.77 -28.55
CA LEU A 96 -0.91 29.66 -29.47
C LEU A 96 -1.91 29.67 -30.63
N GLU A 97 -3.18 29.92 -30.33
CA GLU A 97 -4.27 29.88 -31.30
C GLU A 97 -5.20 31.09 -31.10
N ASP A 98 -5.74 31.64 -32.19
CA ASP A 98 -6.85 32.60 -32.17
C ASP A 98 -8.17 31.87 -31.90
N ALA A 99 -8.22 31.19 -30.75
CA ALA A 99 -9.36 30.41 -30.29
C ALA A 99 -10.07 31.11 -29.13
N LYS A 100 -11.34 30.74 -28.90
CA LYS A 100 -12.11 31.19 -27.74
C LYS A 100 -11.41 30.79 -26.44
N ARG A 101 -11.71 31.48 -25.35
CA ARG A 101 -11.25 31.07 -24.00
C ARG A 101 -11.72 29.64 -23.69
N THR A 102 -10.77 28.77 -23.37
CA THR A 102 -11.01 27.34 -23.16
C THR A 102 -11.52 26.99 -21.76
N ALA A 103 -11.48 27.94 -20.82
CA ALA A 103 -11.91 27.82 -19.44
C ALA A 103 -12.15 29.22 -18.85
N SER A 104 -12.93 29.28 -17.77
CA SER A 104 -13.13 30.51 -16.99
C SER A 104 -12.05 30.61 -15.90
N ALA A 105 -11.70 31.83 -15.50
CA ALA A 105 -10.79 32.10 -14.41
C ALA A 105 -11.48 33.00 -13.38
N ARG A 106 -11.59 32.54 -12.13
CA ARG A 106 -12.30 33.25 -11.06
C ARG A 106 -11.39 33.47 -9.85
N ALA A 107 -11.37 34.69 -9.32
CA ALA A 107 -10.60 35.01 -8.12
C ALA A 107 -11.16 34.25 -6.90
N VAL A 108 -10.31 33.54 -6.17
CA VAL A 108 -10.67 32.86 -4.91
C VAL A 108 -10.45 33.82 -3.73
N THR A 109 -9.38 34.60 -3.80
CA THR A 109 -9.07 35.70 -2.86
C THR A 109 -9.06 37.02 -3.64
N PRO A 110 -9.08 38.19 -2.97
CA PRO A 110 -8.71 39.45 -3.64
C PRO A 110 -7.41 39.26 -4.43
N THR A 111 -7.44 39.57 -5.72
CA THR A 111 -6.40 39.20 -6.67
C THR A 111 -5.97 40.43 -7.46
N LYS A 112 -4.66 40.67 -7.53
CA LYS A 112 -4.04 41.71 -8.35
C LYS A 112 -3.34 41.05 -9.53
N VAL A 113 -3.56 41.57 -10.73
CA VAL A 113 -2.98 41.03 -11.97
C VAL A 113 -2.38 42.13 -12.84
N ILE A 114 -1.37 41.77 -13.61
CA ILE A 114 -0.79 42.57 -14.69
C ILE A 114 -1.35 42.04 -16.01
N ALA A 115 -2.14 42.85 -16.71
CA ALA A 115 -2.69 42.51 -18.01
C ALA A 115 -1.82 43.04 -19.15
N LEU A 116 -1.54 42.19 -20.13
CA LEU A 116 -0.79 42.49 -21.34
C LEU A 116 -1.69 42.32 -22.59
N PRO A 117 -1.72 43.28 -23.53
CA PRO A 117 -2.49 43.13 -24.76
C PRO A 117 -1.93 42.01 -25.65
N LEU A 118 -2.78 41.03 -26.02
CA LEU A 118 -2.39 39.88 -26.85
C LEU A 118 -1.99 40.29 -28.27
N GLN A 119 -2.69 41.27 -28.86
CA GLN A 119 -2.36 41.77 -30.19
C GLN A 119 -0.96 42.39 -30.23
N GLU A 120 -0.59 43.16 -29.21
CA GLU A 120 0.76 43.74 -29.11
C GLU A 120 1.82 42.65 -28.90
N LEU A 121 1.55 41.64 -28.06
CA LEU A 121 2.44 40.49 -27.88
C LEU A 121 2.71 39.75 -29.20
N LYS A 122 1.70 39.65 -30.09
CA LYS A 122 1.82 39.07 -31.44
C LYS A 122 2.57 40.00 -32.41
N ASN A 123 2.34 41.32 -32.32
CA ASN A 123 2.85 42.34 -33.25
C ASN A 123 4.25 42.88 -32.92
N LEU A 124 4.75 42.70 -31.69
CA LEU A 124 6.12 43.03 -31.25
C LEU A 124 7.21 42.24 -31.99
N SER A 125 6.81 41.45 -32.99
CA SER A 125 7.61 40.76 -33.97
C SER A 125 8.20 41.64 -35.08
N THR A 126 7.81 42.91 -35.20
CA THR A 126 8.11 43.71 -36.41
C THR A 126 8.85 45.04 -36.20
N SER A 127 8.94 45.56 -34.98
CA SER A 127 9.54 46.89 -34.77
C SER A 127 11.04 46.84 -34.46
N GLY A 128 11.81 46.34 -35.43
CA GLY A 128 13.18 46.83 -35.61
C GLY A 128 13.11 48.28 -36.09
N ASN A 129 12.95 49.21 -35.16
CA ASN A 129 13.17 50.65 -35.25
C ASN A 129 13.32 51.21 -36.69
N LYS A 130 12.20 51.42 -37.41
CA LYS A 130 12.17 52.26 -38.62
C LYS A 130 12.03 53.73 -38.22
N THR A 131 13.02 54.27 -37.52
CA THR A 131 13.24 55.73 -37.54
C THR A 131 14.16 56.06 -38.71
N SER A 132 13.64 56.90 -39.58
CA SER A 132 14.19 57.36 -40.85
C SER A 132 15.55 58.05 -40.75
N PHE A 133 16.68 57.35 -40.64
CA PHE A 133 18.00 57.92 -41.02
C PHE A 133 19.14 56.90 -41.19
N LYS A 134 18.96 55.81 -41.95
CA LYS A 134 20.09 54.90 -42.27
C LYS A 134 19.97 54.20 -43.62
N ARG A 135 19.59 54.96 -44.66
CA ARG A 135 19.53 54.47 -46.06
C ARG A 135 20.90 54.41 -46.75
N PHE A 136 22.00 54.70 -46.06
CA PHE A 136 23.33 54.60 -46.66
C PHE A 136 24.28 53.93 -45.67
N LEU A 137 24.93 52.86 -46.15
CA LEU A 137 26.06 52.12 -45.56
C LEU A 137 25.71 51.01 -44.54
N LYS A 138 25.52 49.77 -45.03
CA LYS A 138 26.49 48.66 -44.84
C LYS A 138 26.07 47.37 -45.59
N PRO A 139 26.99 46.67 -46.28
CA PRO A 139 26.72 45.36 -46.88
C PRO A 139 26.96 44.21 -45.88
N LEU A 140 26.21 43.11 -46.07
CA LEU A 140 26.45 41.74 -45.61
C LEU A 140 26.97 41.55 -44.16
N ARG A 141 26.06 41.52 -43.19
CA ARG A 141 26.14 40.57 -42.07
C ARG A 141 24.84 39.78 -42.07
N ARG A 142 24.95 38.44 -42.08
CA ARG A 142 23.84 37.50 -41.91
C ARG A 142 22.83 38.07 -40.91
N GLN A 143 21.67 38.47 -41.43
CA GLN A 143 20.50 38.81 -40.65
C GLN A 143 20.01 37.49 -40.04
N VAL A 144 20.62 37.09 -38.93
CA VAL A 144 19.99 36.12 -38.05
C VAL A 144 18.79 36.87 -37.52
N ASN A 145 17.62 36.64 -38.12
CA ASN A 145 16.37 37.19 -37.62
C ASN A 145 16.26 36.73 -36.17
N GLU A 146 16.43 37.64 -35.22
CA GLU A 146 16.11 37.30 -33.83
C GLU A 146 14.67 36.81 -33.80
N PRO A 147 14.38 35.70 -33.10
CA PRO A 147 13.01 35.23 -32.97
C PRO A 147 12.18 36.35 -32.39
N SER A 148 11.02 36.61 -33.00
CA SER A 148 10.09 37.60 -32.47
C SER A 148 9.73 37.32 -31.01
N VAL A 149 9.31 38.36 -30.28
CA VAL A 149 8.76 38.21 -28.92
C VAL A 149 7.74 37.07 -28.88
N HIS A 150 6.77 37.07 -29.79
CA HIS A 150 5.76 36.00 -29.90
C HIS A 150 6.37 34.59 -30.04
N THR A 151 7.41 34.41 -30.87
CA THR A 151 8.10 33.12 -31.01
C THR A 151 8.79 32.70 -29.72
N LYS A 152 9.45 33.62 -29.01
CA LYS A 152 10.08 33.34 -27.70
C LYS A 152 9.03 32.92 -26.66
N LEU A 153 7.88 33.60 -26.63
CA LEU A 153 6.76 33.27 -25.75
C LEU A 153 6.20 31.87 -26.02
N ILE A 154 5.92 31.53 -27.30
CA ILE A 154 5.44 30.19 -27.69
C ILE A 154 6.46 29.11 -27.33
N GLN A 155 7.76 29.35 -27.57
CA GLN A 155 8.81 28.39 -27.20
C GLN A 155 8.83 28.14 -25.69
N ASN A 156 8.69 29.19 -24.88
CA ASN A 156 8.61 29.05 -23.43
C ASN A 156 7.33 28.29 -23.02
N LEU A 157 6.15 28.60 -23.60
CA LEU A 157 4.93 27.83 -23.33
C LEU A 157 5.08 26.35 -23.64
N ALA A 158 5.56 26.04 -24.85
CA ALA A 158 5.79 24.66 -25.27
C ALA A 158 6.77 23.93 -24.34
N LYS A 159 7.85 24.60 -23.91
CA LYS A 159 8.82 24.04 -22.96
C LYS A 159 8.21 23.80 -21.57
N ASN A 160 7.33 24.69 -21.09
CA ASN A 160 6.63 24.51 -19.81
C ASN A 160 5.65 23.33 -19.88
N LEU A 161 4.80 23.31 -20.91
CA LEU A 161 3.82 22.24 -21.13
C LEU A 161 4.49 20.88 -21.28
N SER A 162 5.55 20.79 -22.09
CA SER A 162 6.33 19.56 -22.26
C SER A 162 6.90 19.04 -20.94
N ARG A 163 7.44 19.93 -20.09
CA ARG A 163 7.93 19.57 -18.75
C ARG A 163 6.81 19.08 -17.83
N ARG A 164 5.67 19.78 -17.78
CA ARG A 164 4.51 19.38 -16.96
C ARG A 164 3.94 18.03 -17.40
N LEU A 165 3.83 17.80 -18.71
CA LEU A 165 3.39 16.52 -19.29
C LEU A 165 4.36 15.38 -18.97
N ALA A 166 5.67 15.60 -19.16
CA ALA A 166 6.69 14.59 -18.85
C ALA A 166 6.66 14.20 -17.37
N ASN A 167 6.54 15.18 -16.47
CA ASN A 167 6.44 14.94 -15.03
C ASN A 167 5.15 14.18 -14.67
N THR A 168 4.00 14.61 -15.19
CA THR A 168 2.71 13.96 -14.90
C THR A 168 2.70 12.51 -15.39
N ASN A 169 3.21 12.27 -16.60
CA ASN A 169 3.31 10.92 -17.17
C ASN A 169 4.27 10.04 -16.37
N ALA A 170 5.40 10.57 -15.93
CA ALA A 170 6.35 9.83 -15.11
C ALA A 170 5.74 9.41 -13.77
N VAL A 171 5.08 10.35 -13.06
CA VAL A 171 4.43 10.08 -11.77
C VAL A 171 3.28 9.09 -11.92
N THR A 172 2.44 9.24 -12.95
CA THR A 172 1.34 8.31 -13.23
C THR A 172 1.85 6.92 -13.62
N ALA A 173 2.93 6.84 -14.40
CA ALA A 173 3.53 5.56 -14.75
C ALA A 173 4.14 4.87 -13.52
N GLU A 174 4.74 5.63 -12.61
CA GLU A 174 5.26 5.11 -11.34
C GLU A 174 4.14 4.58 -10.44
N SER A 175 3.04 5.32 -10.29
CA SER A 175 1.89 4.87 -9.48
C SER A 175 1.26 3.60 -10.05
N LEU A 176 1.06 3.52 -11.38
CA LEU A 176 0.53 2.33 -12.04
C LEU A 176 1.48 1.12 -11.89
N ARG A 177 2.80 1.33 -11.97
CA ARG A 177 3.78 0.27 -11.72
C ARG A 177 3.74 -0.22 -10.28
N ALA A 178 3.57 0.69 -9.31
CA ALA A 178 3.43 0.34 -7.90
C ALA A 178 2.15 -0.47 -7.66
N GLU A 179 1.00 -0.03 -8.22
CA GLU A 179 -0.27 -0.76 -8.14
C GLU A 179 -0.19 -2.14 -8.81
N LEU A 180 0.43 -2.23 -9.99
CA LEU A 180 0.64 -3.49 -10.70
C LEU A 180 1.49 -4.46 -9.86
N LYS A 181 2.57 -3.98 -9.23
CA LYS A 181 3.40 -4.79 -8.34
C LYS A 181 2.61 -5.30 -7.13
N LEU A 182 1.81 -4.45 -6.49
CA LEU A 182 0.92 -4.85 -5.39
C LEU A 182 -0.12 -5.89 -5.84
N SER A 183 -0.69 -5.72 -7.04
CA SER A 183 -1.65 -6.65 -7.62
C SER A 183 -1.02 -8.02 -7.94
N GLN A 184 0.17 -8.04 -8.55
CA GLN A 184 0.91 -9.26 -8.82
C GLN A 184 1.28 -10.02 -7.53
N MET A 185 1.69 -9.29 -6.48
CA MET A 185 1.96 -9.90 -5.18
C MET A 185 0.71 -10.57 -4.59
N ARG A 186 -0.47 -9.94 -4.68
CA ARG A 186 -1.74 -10.54 -4.26
C ARG A 186 -2.12 -11.77 -5.09
N ILE A 187 -1.90 -11.75 -6.40
CA ILE A 187 -2.16 -12.91 -7.28
C ILE A 187 -1.25 -14.09 -6.92
N SER A 188 0.05 -13.85 -6.72
CA SER A 188 0.99 -14.89 -6.29
C SER A 188 0.58 -15.48 -4.94
N MET A 189 0.22 -14.62 -3.98
CA MET A 189 -0.28 -15.02 -2.67
C MET A 189 -1.56 -15.86 -2.77
N GLY A 190 -2.50 -15.45 -3.62
CA GLY A 190 -3.73 -16.18 -3.89
C GLY A 190 -3.43 -17.58 -4.44
N ARG A 191 -2.53 -17.70 -5.42
CA ARG A 191 -2.13 -19.00 -5.97
C ARG A 191 -1.48 -19.91 -4.92
N PHE A 192 -0.61 -19.36 -4.09
CA PHE A 192 0.02 -20.10 -2.99
C PHE A 192 -1.02 -20.57 -1.95
N LEU A 193 -1.93 -19.68 -1.54
CA LEU A 193 -2.97 -20.00 -0.56
C LEU A 193 -3.92 -21.07 -1.08
N ILE A 194 -4.35 -20.97 -2.34
CA ILE A 194 -5.17 -22.00 -2.99
C ILE A 194 -4.44 -23.34 -2.99
N GLY A 195 -3.17 -23.38 -3.42
CA GLY A 195 -2.38 -24.61 -3.40
C GLY A 195 -2.22 -25.21 -2.01
N THR A 196 -2.03 -24.36 -0.99
CA THR A 196 -1.91 -24.77 0.42
C THR A 196 -3.22 -25.34 0.94
N LEU A 197 -4.36 -24.69 0.69
CA LEU A 197 -5.67 -25.17 1.10
C LEU A 197 -6.07 -26.46 0.37
N SER A 198 -5.71 -26.59 -0.91
CA SER A 198 -5.89 -27.84 -1.66
C SER A 198 -5.05 -28.98 -1.07
N ALA A 199 -3.77 -28.73 -0.80
CA ALA A 199 -2.90 -29.72 -0.15
C ALA A 199 -3.43 -30.13 1.22
N LEU A 200 -3.89 -29.17 2.03
CA LEU A 200 -4.48 -29.45 3.33
C LEU A 200 -5.78 -30.25 3.22
N SER A 201 -6.62 -29.94 2.24
CA SER A 201 -7.86 -30.70 2.00
C SER A 201 -7.54 -32.16 1.66
N ILE A 202 -6.58 -32.41 0.76
CA ILE A 202 -6.14 -33.77 0.43
C ILE A 202 -5.59 -34.47 1.67
N TYR A 203 -4.75 -33.79 2.46
CA TYR A 203 -4.25 -34.30 3.74
C TYR A 203 -5.37 -34.75 4.68
N THR A 204 -6.41 -33.91 4.87
CA THR A 204 -7.55 -34.26 5.74
C THR A 204 -8.35 -35.47 5.22
N TYR A 205 -8.55 -35.59 3.91
CA TYR A 205 -9.19 -36.77 3.31
C TYR A 205 -8.35 -38.03 3.52
N CYS A 206 -7.02 -37.95 3.30
CA CYS A 206 -6.11 -39.06 3.57
C CYS A 206 -6.19 -39.50 5.03
N LEU A 207 -6.19 -38.55 5.97
CA LEU A 207 -6.24 -38.82 7.40
C LEU A 207 -7.57 -39.45 7.81
N SER A 208 -8.71 -38.96 7.29
CA SER A 208 -10.03 -39.55 7.53
C SER A 208 -10.15 -40.96 6.95
N PHE A 209 -9.56 -41.20 5.78
CA PHE A 209 -9.51 -42.54 5.17
C PHE A 209 -8.72 -43.50 6.08
N ILE A 210 -7.53 -43.10 6.53
CA ILE A 210 -6.70 -43.90 7.45
C ILE A 210 -7.46 -44.19 8.76
N ALA A 211 -8.13 -43.19 9.34
CA ALA A 211 -8.88 -43.33 10.58
C ALA A 211 -9.99 -44.40 10.47
N THR A 212 -10.66 -44.49 9.32
CA THR A 212 -11.72 -45.49 9.06
C THR A 212 -11.19 -46.92 9.11
N TYR A 213 -9.94 -47.14 8.71
CA TYR A 213 -9.28 -48.46 8.73
C TYR A 213 -8.31 -48.63 9.91
N SER A 214 -8.31 -47.72 10.87
CA SER A 214 -7.34 -47.71 11.98
C SER A 214 -7.38 -48.99 12.82
N ASN A 215 -8.51 -49.70 12.87
CA ASN A 215 -8.67 -50.99 13.56
C ASN A 215 -7.76 -52.12 13.02
N THR A 216 -7.19 -51.96 11.82
CA THR A 216 -6.23 -52.94 11.24
C THR A 216 -4.77 -52.54 11.43
N LEU A 217 -4.51 -51.32 11.93
CA LEU A 217 -3.17 -50.79 12.14
C LEU A 217 -2.80 -50.82 13.63
N PRO A 218 -1.53 -51.14 13.98
CA PRO A 218 -1.08 -51.12 15.37
C PRO A 218 -1.13 -49.72 16.02
N SER A 219 -1.01 -48.66 15.21
CA SER A 219 -1.09 -47.26 15.65
C SER A 219 -1.32 -46.34 14.45
N THR A 220 -2.18 -45.33 14.62
CA THR A 220 -2.42 -44.28 13.62
C THR A 220 -1.20 -43.39 13.38
N THR A 221 -0.29 -43.28 14.37
CA THR A 221 0.95 -42.50 14.29
C THR A 221 1.88 -42.97 13.17
N ILE A 222 1.90 -44.28 12.89
CA ILE A 222 2.77 -44.90 11.88
C ILE A 222 2.47 -44.35 10.48
N VAL A 223 1.21 -43.96 10.22
CA VAL A 223 0.80 -43.43 8.92
C VAL A 223 0.68 -41.90 8.96
N ALA A 224 0.20 -41.32 10.07
CA ALA A 224 0.02 -39.88 10.21
C ALA A 224 1.34 -39.09 10.12
N VAL A 225 2.43 -39.60 10.71
CA VAL A 225 3.73 -38.92 10.73
C VAL A 225 4.36 -38.83 9.33
N PRO A 226 4.52 -39.93 8.55
CA PRO A 226 5.00 -39.84 7.17
C PRO A 226 4.12 -38.96 6.28
N LEU A 227 2.80 -39.04 6.45
CA LEU A 227 1.85 -38.22 5.70
C LEU A 227 2.04 -36.73 6.00
N MET A 228 2.20 -36.36 7.27
CA MET A 228 2.46 -34.97 7.68
C MET A 228 3.81 -34.47 7.14
N LEU A 229 4.86 -35.29 7.17
CA LEU A 229 6.16 -34.95 6.59
C LEU A 229 6.06 -34.70 5.08
N PHE A 230 5.34 -35.56 4.35
CA PHE A 230 5.11 -35.40 2.93
C PHE A 230 4.40 -34.09 2.60
N PHE A 231 3.27 -33.80 3.26
CA PHE A 231 2.51 -32.57 3.01
C PHE A 231 3.24 -31.31 3.48
N SER A 232 4.04 -31.39 4.55
CA SER A 232 4.94 -30.32 4.95
C SER A 232 5.97 -30.02 3.86
N GLY A 233 6.53 -31.06 3.23
CA GLY A 233 7.43 -30.92 2.09
C GLY A 233 6.76 -30.28 0.87
N VAL A 234 5.52 -30.67 0.55
CA VAL A 234 4.72 -30.04 -0.53
C VAL A 234 4.49 -28.56 -0.26
N ILE A 235 4.12 -28.19 0.97
CA ILE A 235 3.91 -26.80 1.36
C ILE A 235 5.22 -26.01 1.32
N PHE A 236 6.31 -26.59 1.82
CA PHE A 236 7.64 -25.98 1.76
C PHE A 236 8.09 -25.74 0.30
N TYR A 237 7.82 -26.69 -0.60
CA TYR A 237 8.04 -26.50 -2.04
C TYR A 237 7.24 -25.33 -2.60
N PHE A 238 5.95 -25.21 -2.24
CA PHE A 238 5.14 -24.05 -2.64
C PHE A 238 5.66 -22.73 -2.06
N MET A 239 6.18 -22.71 -0.82
CA MET A 239 6.80 -21.52 -0.24
C MET A 239 8.01 -21.08 -1.07
N MET A 240 8.89 -22.02 -1.41
CA MET A 240 10.07 -21.75 -2.24
C MET A 240 9.72 -21.26 -3.65
N LYS A 241 8.60 -21.74 -4.22
CA LYS A 241 8.12 -21.32 -5.55
C LYS A 241 7.27 -20.05 -5.54
N SER A 242 6.86 -19.54 -4.37
CA SER A 242 5.97 -18.38 -4.25
C SER A 242 6.61 -17.04 -4.65
N GLY A 243 7.94 -16.98 -4.69
CA GLY A 243 8.70 -15.75 -4.89
C GLY A 243 8.89 -14.90 -3.63
N TYR A 244 8.34 -15.33 -2.48
CA TYR A 244 8.55 -14.68 -1.19
C TYR A 244 9.75 -15.30 -0.45
N PRO A 245 10.50 -14.49 0.32
CA PRO A 245 11.55 -15.01 1.19
C PRO A 245 10.95 -15.89 2.29
N LEU A 246 11.65 -16.92 2.75
CA LEU A 246 11.15 -17.82 3.81
C LEU A 246 10.78 -17.08 5.11
N ALA A 247 11.47 -15.97 5.42
CA ALA A 247 11.15 -15.10 6.54
C ALA A 247 9.72 -14.53 6.49
N PHE A 248 9.13 -14.39 5.30
CA PHE A 248 7.74 -14.00 5.11
C PHE A 248 6.78 -14.99 5.79
N PHE A 249 7.09 -16.28 5.75
CA PHE A 249 6.31 -17.34 6.39
C PHE A 249 6.72 -17.55 7.86
N GLY A 250 7.55 -16.67 8.43
CA GLY A 250 8.07 -16.79 9.80
C GLY A 250 9.20 -17.79 9.97
N LEU A 251 9.74 -18.34 8.87
CA LEU A 251 10.96 -19.15 8.86
C LEU A 251 12.18 -18.23 8.88
N THR A 252 12.48 -17.72 10.07
CA THR A 252 13.61 -16.81 10.30
C THR A 252 14.21 -17.02 11.69
N LEU A 253 15.52 -16.85 11.81
CA LEU A 253 16.22 -16.80 13.10
C LEU A 253 16.38 -15.35 13.59
N GLN A 254 15.86 -14.37 12.88
CA GLN A 254 15.92 -12.99 13.34
C GLN A 254 15.12 -12.85 14.66
N TYR A 255 15.76 -12.27 15.68
CA TYR A 255 15.20 -12.07 17.02
C TYR A 255 14.68 -13.34 17.74
N TRP A 256 15.16 -14.52 17.37
CA TRP A 256 14.66 -15.80 17.92
C TRP A 256 14.74 -15.87 19.46
N ARG A 257 15.80 -15.33 20.07
CA ARG A 257 15.97 -15.33 21.54
C ARG A 257 14.87 -14.55 22.25
N GLY A 258 14.56 -13.35 21.72
CA GLY A 258 13.49 -12.51 22.27
C GLY A 258 12.13 -13.16 22.09
N ALA A 259 11.87 -13.75 20.92
CA ALA A 259 10.64 -14.50 20.66
C ALA A 259 10.48 -15.68 21.64
N VAL A 260 11.53 -16.47 21.89
CA VAL A 260 11.49 -17.58 22.84
C VAL A 260 11.23 -17.09 24.27
N LEU A 261 11.93 -16.07 24.74
CA LEU A 261 11.74 -15.53 26.09
C LEU A 261 10.30 -15.03 26.30
N GLU A 262 9.78 -14.30 25.32
CA GLU A 262 8.40 -13.84 25.33
C GLU A 262 7.42 -15.02 25.32
N SER A 263 7.61 -15.99 24.43
CA SER A 263 6.77 -17.18 24.33
C SER A 263 6.73 -17.96 25.63
N VAL A 264 7.87 -18.16 26.28
CA VAL A 264 7.96 -18.81 27.61
C VAL A 264 7.21 -17.99 28.66
N GLY A 265 7.40 -16.66 28.67
CA GLY A 265 6.70 -15.77 29.60
C GLY A 265 5.17 -15.82 29.46
N TRP A 266 4.65 -15.89 28.23
CA TRP A 266 3.21 -16.02 27.97
C TRP A 266 2.68 -17.45 28.24
N THR A 267 3.55 -18.46 28.17
CA THR A 267 3.19 -19.87 28.35
C THR A 267 2.88 -20.20 29.81
N PHE A 268 3.63 -19.67 30.78
CA PHE A 268 3.44 -19.99 32.20
C PHE A 268 2.04 -19.67 32.75
N PRO A 269 1.46 -18.47 32.49
CA PRO A 269 0.09 -18.19 32.90
C PRO A 269 -0.93 -19.17 32.32
N VAL A 270 -0.76 -19.56 31.04
CA VAL A 270 -1.64 -20.53 30.38
C VAL A 270 -1.53 -21.91 31.02
N MET A 271 -0.31 -22.36 31.35
CA MET A 271 -0.10 -23.61 32.08
C MET A 271 -0.80 -23.61 33.45
N GLY A 272 -0.76 -22.47 34.17
CA GLY A 272 -1.49 -22.30 35.43
C GLY A 272 -3.01 -22.33 35.24
N LEU A 273 -3.53 -21.71 34.18
CA LEU A 273 -4.96 -21.75 33.84
C LEU A 273 -5.42 -23.17 33.51
N ILE A 274 -4.59 -23.98 32.85
CA ILE A 274 -4.91 -25.40 32.57
C ILE A 274 -5.07 -26.19 33.87
N VAL A 275 -4.16 -26.00 34.83
CA VAL A 275 -4.28 -26.65 36.16
C VAL A 275 -5.53 -26.17 36.88
N LEU A 276 -5.79 -24.87 36.88
CA LEU A 276 -7.00 -24.30 37.50
C LEU A 276 -8.27 -24.87 36.88
N ALA A 277 -8.32 -24.99 35.55
CA ALA A 277 -9.45 -25.56 34.83
C ALA A 277 -9.66 -27.05 35.17
N LYS A 278 -8.59 -27.86 35.20
CA LYS A 278 -8.69 -29.27 35.64
C LYS A 278 -9.16 -29.37 37.08
N TRP A 279 -8.62 -28.56 37.99
CA TRP A 279 -9.03 -28.55 39.39
C TRP A 279 -10.51 -28.20 39.55
N LEU A 280 -10.97 -27.10 38.93
CA LEU A 280 -12.38 -26.71 38.97
C LEU A 280 -13.28 -27.83 38.41
N PHE A 281 -12.88 -28.47 37.31
CA PHE A 281 -13.64 -29.57 36.74
C PHE A 281 -13.75 -30.76 37.70
N ILE A 282 -12.65 -31.15 38.35
CA ILE A 282 -12.62 -32.22 39.36
C ILE A 282 -13.58 -31.92 40.50
N GLU A 283 -13.54 -30.69 41.04
CA GLU A 283 -14.40 -30.26 42.15
C GLU A 283 -15.88 -30.22 41.73
N PHE A 284 -16.20 -29.61 40.59
CA PHE A 284 -17.59 -29.47 40.13
C PHE A 284 -18.21 -30.80 39.70
N ALA A 285 -17.44 -31.69 39.07
CA ALA A 285 -17.90 -33.01 38.63
C ALA A 285 -17.74 -34.09 39.72
N GLN A 286 -17.20 -33.75 40.90
CA GLN A 286 -16.94 -34.66 42.02
C GLN A 286 -16.12 -35.89 41.63
N LEU A 287 -15.14 -35.71 40.73
CA LEU A 287 -14.29 -36.79 40.24
C LEU A 287 -13.18 -37.11 41.24
N HIS A 288 -12.83 -38.39 41.35
CA HIS A 288 -11.75 -38.86 42.24
C HIS A 288 -10.47 -39.16 41.45
N ILE A 289 -10.05 -38.19 40.64
CA ILE A 289 -8.82 -38.27 39.82
C ILE A 289 -7.76 -37.30 40.34
N PRO A 290 -6.47 -37.62 40.21
CA PRO A 290 -5.41 -36.72 40.66
C PRO A 290 -5.34 -35.47 39.78
N LEU A 291 -4.97 -34.34 40.40
CA LEU A 291 -4.77 -33.08 39.68
C LEU A 291 -3.58 -33.14 38.71
N PHE A 292 -2.53 -33.87 39.09
CA PHE A 292 -1.36 -34.14 38.27
C PHE A 292 -1.18 -35.65 38.14
N GLU A 293 -1.13 -36.14 36.91
CA GLU A 293 -0.97 -37.56 36.63
C GLU A 293 0.49 -37.94 36.37
N GLY A 294 1.29 -36.99 35.90
CA GLY A 294 2.67 -37.20 35.53
C GLY A 294 2.84 -38.10 34.30
N TYR A 295 4.05 -38.12 33.75
CA TYR A 295 4.31 -38.74 32.44
C TYR A 295 4.09 -40.26 32.44
N HIS A 296 4.17 -40.89 33.61
CA HIS A 296 3.97 -42.33 33.74
C HIS A 296 2.53 -42.78 33.44
N ALA A 297 1.53 -41.90 33.56
CA ALA A 297 0.14 -42.23 33.23
C ALA A 297 -0.06 -42.39 31.72
N SER A 298 0.40 -41.43 30.92
CA SER A 298 0.28 -41.44 29.46
C SER A 298 1.16 -42.50 28.78
N PHE A 299 2.14 -43.08 29.49
CA PHE A 299 3.05 -44.12 29.00
C PHE A 299 2.96 -45.43 29.79
N ARG A 300 1.85 -45.72 30.48
CA ARG A 300 1.69 -46.98 31.22
C ARG A 300 1.91 -48.19 30.30
N GLY A 301 2.90 -49.02 30.63
CA GLY A 301 3.25 -50.21 29.86
C GLY A 301 4.16 -50.00 28.65
N ALA A 302 4.54 -48.75 28.34
CA ALA A 302 5.50 -48.45 27.28
C ALA A 302 6.95 -48.66 27.75
N ASN A 303 7.81 -49.19 26.86
CA ASN A 303 9.24 -49.27 27.13
C ASN A 303 9.92 -47.90 26.90
N THR A 304 11.13 -47.72 27.46
CA THR A 304 11.89 -46.47 27.35
C THR A 304 12.10 -46.02 25.90
N ALA A 305 12.30 -46.97 24.98
CA ALA A 305 12.51 -46.68 23.57
C ALA A 305 11.27 -46.04 22.92
N LEU A 306 10.06 -46.56 23.20
CA LEU A 306 8.80 -46.04 22.69
C LEU A 306 8.52 -44.64 23.25
N ILE A 307 8.80 -44.41 24.54
CA ILE A 307 8.66 -43.08 25.17
C ILE A 307 9.55 -42.06 24.46
N ILE A 308 10.83 -42.39 24.25
CA ILE A 308 11.77 -41.52 23.53
C ILE A 308 11.29 -41.27 22.10
N ALA A 309 10.82 -42.30 21.40
CA ALA A 309 10.30 -42.17 20.04
C ALA A 309 9.07 -41.25 19.97
N SER A 310 8.15 -41.33 20.93
CA SER A 310 6.98 -40.45 21.03
C SER A 310 7.39 -38.99 21.30
N ILE A 311 8.36 -38.75 22.19
CA ILE A 311 8.88 -37.40 22.46
C ILE A 311 9.54 -36.81 21.21
N ILE A 312 10.41 -37.58 20.54
CA ILE A 312 11.06 -37.14 19.29
C ILE A 312 10.01 -36.83 18.22
N THR A 313 9.02 -37.71 18.07
CA THR A 313 7.91 -37.50 17.14
C THR A 313 7.21 -36.18 17.44
N TYR A 314 6.89 -35.92 18.71
CA TYR A 314 6.24 -34.69 19.14
C TYR A 314 7.09 -33.44 18.86
N LEU A 315 8.39 -33.50 19.17
CA LEU A 315 9.36 -32.42 18.91
C LEU A 315 9.49 -32.06 17.44
N ILE A 316 9.25 -33.00 16.52
CA ILE A 316 9.29 -32.77 15.07
C ILE A 316 7.93 -32.31 14.56
N MET A 317 6.85 -32.96 14.99
CA MET A 317 5.51 -32.70 14.44
C MET A 317 4.99 -31.31 14.83
N VAL A 318 5.24 -30.83 16.05
CA VAL A 318 4.73 -29.52 16.49
C VAL A 318 5.26 -28.36 15.64
N PRO A 319 6.58 -28.21 15.41
CA PRO A 319 7.08 -27.18 14.51
C PRO A 319 6.54 -27.29 13.08
N LEU A 320 6.27 -28.50 12.58
CA LEU A 320 5.66 -28.70 11.26
C LEU A 320 4.20 -28.26 11.23
N GLN A 321 3.43 -28.55 12.28
CA GLN A 321 2.06 -28.05 12.41
C GLN A 321 2.03 -26.52 12.43
N GLU A 322 2.92 -25.89 13.19
CA GLU A 322 3.04 -24.43 13.21
C GLU A 322 3.51 -23.84 11.87
N LEU A 323 4.44 -24.52 11.17
CA LEU A 323 4.85 -24.13 9.82
C LEU A 323 3.67 -24.11 8.84
N ILE A 324 2.84 -25.15 8.87
CA ILE A 324 1.67 -25.25 7.99
C ILE A 324 0.64 -24.18 8.38
N MET A 325 0.25 -24.12 9.65
CA MET A 325 -0.91 -23.34 10.05
C MET A 325 -0.61 -21.87 10.31
N ARG A 326 0.52 -21.56 10.93
CA ARG A 326 0.93 -20.17 11.17
C ARG A 326 1.71 -19.64 9.99
N GLY A 327 2.69 -20.38 9.51
CA GLY A 327 3.52 -19.96 8.40
C GLY A 327 2.74 -19.87 7.09
N ALA A 328 2.24 -21.01 6.62
CA ALA A 328 1.60 -21.10 5.30
C ALA A 328 0.19 -20.51 5.30
N VAL A 329 -0.69 -20.89 6.24
CA VAL A 329 -2.10 -20.47 6.20
C VAL A 329 -2.28 -19.07 6.80
N GLN A 330 -1.94 -18.89 8.09
CA GLN A 330 -2.18 -17.61 8.78
C GLN A 330 -1.34 -16.47 8.19
N GLY A 331 -0.04 -16.67 7.98
CA GLY A 331 0.86 -15.66 7.41
C GLY A 331 0.36 -15.18 6.04
N SER A 332 0.01 -16.11 5.15
CA SER A 332 -0.56 -15.75 3.85
C SER A 332 -1.90 -15.02 3.96
N LEU A 333 -2.80 -15.46 4.84
CA LEU A 333 -4.08 -14.77 5.07
C LEU A 333 -3.90 -13.35 5.62
N GLN A 334 -2.90 -13.11 6.48
CA GLN A 334 -2.61 -11.78 7.02
C GLN A 334 -2.22 -10.77 5.95
N HIS A 335 -1.56 -11.24 4.88
CA HIS A 335 -1.18 -10.42 3.74
C HIS A 335 -2.24 -10.37 2.63
N PHE A 336 -3.10 -11.39 2.57
CA PHE A 336 -4.20 -11.45 1.61
C PHE A 336 -5.37 -10.55 2.01
N PHE A 337 -5.76 -10.56 3.29
CA PHE A 337 -6.84 -9.71 3.79
C PHE A 337 -6.43 -8.22 3.81
N THR A 338 -7.41 -7.35 3.55
CA THR A 338 -7.24 -5.90 3.57
C THR A 338 -8.13 -5.26 4.65
N GLY A 339 -7.76 -4.05 5.08
CA GLY A 339 -8.52 -3.28 6.07
C GLY A 339 -8.14 -3.52 7.53
N LYS A 340 -8.83 -2.82 8.44
CA LYS A 340 -8.48 -2.72 9.87
C LYS A 340 -8.49 -4.06 10.64
N HIS A 341 -9.23 -5.05 10.16
CA HIS A 341 -9.40 -6.34 10.85
C HIS A 341 -8.61 -7.49 10.20
N ALA A 342 -7.80 -7.24 9.17
CA ALA A 342 -7.10 -8.27 8.41
C ALA A 342 -6.31 -9.27 9.29
N LYS A 343 -5.55 -8.77 10.28
CA LYS A 343 -4.78 -9.62 11.20
C LYS A 343 -5.67 -10.53 12.05
N LEU A 344 -6.76 -9.98 12.59
CA LEU A 344 -7.71 -10.74 13.41
C LEU A 344 -8.43 -11.80 12.58
N SER A 345 -8.93 -11.43 11.39
CA SER A 345 -9.57 -12.34 10.46
C SER A 345 -8.65 -13.50 10.08
N ALA A 346 -7.37 -13.24 9.82
CA ALA A 346 -6.40 -14.27 9.51
C ALA A 346 -6.20 -15.26 10.67
N ILE A 347 -6.12 -14.78 11.91
CA ILE A 347 -6.01 -15.62 13.11
C ILE A 347 -7.26 -16.49 13.27
N LEU A 348 -8.45 -15.92 13.13
CA LEU A 348 -9.70 -16.67 13.31
C LEU A 348 -9.89 -17.73 12.22
N VAL A 349 -9.66 -17.36 10.96
CA VAL A 349 -9.83 -18.29 9.83
C VAL A 349 -8.78 -19.40 9.86
N SER A 350 -7.51 -19.09 10.16
CA SER A 350 -6.47 -20.14 10.24
C SER A 350 -6.76 -21.13 11.38
N ASN A 351 -7.27 -20.66 12.52
CA ASN A 351 -7.61 -21.53 13.64
C ASN A 351 -8.89 -22.33 13.42
N LEU A 352 -9.87 -21.79 12.70
CA LEU A 352 -11.03 -22.57 12.24
C LEU A 352 -10.58 -23.74 11.35
N ILE A 353 -9.69 -23.45 10.38
CA ILE A 353 -9.11 -24.48 9.51
C ILE A 353 -8.31 -25.49 10.33
N PHE A 354 -7.49 -25.05 11.28
CA PHE A 354 -6.69 -25.95 12.12
C PHE A 354 -7.54 -26.85 13.03
N GLY A 355 -8.62 -26.32 13.62
CA GLY A 355 -9.59 -27.12 14.36
C GLY A 355 -10.25 -28.18 13.47
N ALA A 356 -10.62 -27.81 12.24
CA ALA A 356 -11.22 -28.74 11.28
C ALA A 356 -10.31 -29.93 10.95
N THR A 357 -8.97 -29.76 10.92
CA THR A 357 -8.05 -30.88 10.69
C THR A 357 -8.02 -31.89 11.85
N HIS A 358 -8.50 -31.53 13.03
CA HIS A 358 -8.53 -32.39 14.22
C HIS A 358 -9.86 -33.11 14.43
N LEU A 359 -10.85 -32.86 13.58
CA LEU A 359 -12.15 -33.54 13.63
C LEU A 359 -12.06 -35.05 13.37
N HIS A 360 -10.97 -35.53 12.77
CA HIS A 360 -10.70 -36.96 12.62
C HIS A 360 -10.44 -37.68 13.96
N ILE A 361 -10.10 -36.94 15.02
CA ILE A 361 -9.93 -37.48 16.38
C ILE A 361 -11.27 -37.42 17.10
N SER A 362 -11.80 -36.21 17.33
CA SER A 362 -13.13 -35.98 17.90
C SER A 362 -13.61 -34.55 17.65
N LEU A 363 -14.93 -34.32 17.78
CA LEU A 363 -15.49 -32.98 17.70
C LEU A 363 -14.95 -32.05 18.81
N ILE A 364 -14.85 -32.58 20.03
CA ILE A 364 -14.34 -31.84 21.19
C ILE A 364 -12.90 -31.40 20.93
N MET A 365 -12.05 -32.29 20.44
CA MET A 365 -10.66 -31.95 20.11
C MET A 365 -10.57 -30.87 19.03
N GLY A 366 -11.40 -30.96 17.98
CA GLY A 366 -11.47 -29.92 16.95
C GLY A 366 -11.84 -28.54 17.50
N VAL A 367 -12.82 -28.47 18.41
CA VAL A 367 -13.24 -27.22 19.06
C VAL A 367 -12.15 -26.67 19.99
N LEU A 368 -11.54 -27.51 20.82
CA LEU A 368 -10.47 -27.09 21.73
C LEU A 368 -9.26 -26.56 20.95
N VAL A 369 -8.83 -27.26 19.91
CA VAL A 369 -7.73 -26.82 19.04
C VAL A 369 -8.06 -25.51 18.34
N MET A 370 -9.30 -25.32 17.87
CA MET A 370 -9.75 -24.06 17.28
C MET A 370 -9.64 -22.89 18.27
N ILE A 371 -10.11 -23.08 19.51
CA ILE A 371 -10.15 -22.00 20.52
C ILE A 371 -8.74 -21.71 21.05
N PHE A 372 -8.03 -22.73 21.54
CA PHE A 372 -6.70 -22.56 22.10
C PHE A 372 -5.66 -22.18 21.05
N GLY A 373 -5.86 -22.58 19.80
CA GLY A 373 -5.04 -22.16 18.67
C GLY A 373 -4.98 -20.63 18.48
N ILE A 374 -5.99 -19.88 18.93
CA ILE A 374 -5.99 -18.41 18.87
C ILE A 374 -4.80 -17.83 19.64
N PHE A 375 -4.42 -18.43 20.77
CA PHE A 375 -3.27 -17.99 21.56
C PHE A 375 -1.97 -18.02 20.73
N TRP A 376 -1.66 -19.14 20.09
CA TRP A 376 -0.49 -19.25 19.19
C TRP A 376 -0.64 -18.39 17.94
N GLY A 377 -1.87 -18.20 17.44
CA GLY A 377 -2.14 -17.28 16.34
C GLY A 377 -1.80 -15.83 16.67
N ILE A 378 -2.18 -15.35 17.86
CA ILE A 378 -1.82 -14.00 18.35
C ILE A 378 -0.30 -13.89 18.51
N MET A 379 0.32 -14.91 19.13
CA MET A 379 1.77 -14.95 19.33
C MET A 379 2.53 -14.85 18.00
N TYR A 380 2.14 -15.65 17.00
CA TYR A 380 2.71 -15.59 15.66
C TYR A 380 2.54 -14.22 15.01
N ALA A 381 1.32 -13.64 15.08
CA ALA A 381 1.03 -12.34 14.50
C ALA A 381 1.85 -11.19 15.11
N ARG A 382 2.29 -11.36 16.35
CA ARG A 382 3.13 -10.39 17.08
C ARG A 382 4.62 -10.60 16.80
N GLN A 383 5.07 -11.86 16.77
CA GLN A 383 6.50 -12.18 16.66
C GLN A 383 6.99 -12.26 15.21
N GLY A 384 6.14 -12.68 14.27
CA GLY A 384 6.54 -12.96 12.89
C GLY A 384 7.58 -14.07 12.77
N ASN A 385 7.66 -14.96 13.77
CA ASN A 385 8.67 -16.01 13.89
C ASN A 385 8.01 -17.30 14.41
N LEU A 386 8.31 -18.43 13.77
CA LEU A 386 7.78 -19.74 14.15
C LEU A 386 8.46 -20.36 15.38
N VAL A 387 9.70 -19.97 15.70
CA VAL A 387 10.49 -20.58 16.79
C VAL A 387 9.81 -20.39 18.14
N GLY A 388 9.42 -19.15 18.47
CA GLY A 388 8.78 -18.85 19.75
C GLY A 388 7.44 -19.58 19.91
N VAL A 389 6.61 -19.54 18.86
CA VAL A 389 5.30 -20.21 18.83
C VAL A 389 5.45 -21.73 18.98
N SER A 390 6.42 -22.33 18.28
CA SER A 390 6.70 -23.77 18.38
C SER A 390 7.15 -24.17 19.78
N VAL A 391 8.01 -23.38 20.41
CA VAL A 391 8.44 -23.61 21.80
C VAL A 391 7.25 -23.54 22.76
N SER A 392 6.40 -22.52 22.62
CA SER A 392 5.19 -22.39 23.44
C SER A 392 4.25 -23.59 23.27
N HIS A 393 4.00 -24.01 22.03
CA HIS A 393 3.14 -25.16 21.75
C HIS A 393 3.73 -26.44 22.37
N LEU A 394 5.03 -26.70 22.17
CA LEU A 394 5.70 -27.84 22.78
C LEU A 394 5.56 -27.86 24.31
N LEU A 395 5.77 -26.72 24.97
CA LEU A 395 5.67 -26.61 26.42
C LEU A 395 4.24 -26.84 26.93
N ILE A 396 3.26 -26.18 26.33
CA ILE A 396 1.85 -26.29 26.76
C ILE A 396 1.32 -27.69 26.47
N GLY A 397 1.58 -28.25 25.30
CA GLY A 397 1.09 -29.60 24.99
C GLY A 397 1.80 -30.65 25.82
N TYR A 398 3.11 -30.53 26.05
CA TYR A 398 3.80 -31.43 26.98
C TYR A 398 3.20 -31.35 28.39
N TRP A 399 2.97 -30.13 28.89
CA TRP A 399 2.37 -29.89 30.19
C TRP A 399 0.94 -30.44 30.31
N ALA A 400 0.09 -30.14 29.35
CA ALA A 400 -1.33 -30.50 29.39
C ALA A 400 -1.53 -32.01 29.33
N PHE A 401 -0.85 -32.68 28.40
CA PHE A 401 -1.05 -34.11 28.16
C PHE A 401 -0.20 -34.99 29.09
N PHE A 402 1.08 -34.68 29.27
CA PHE A 402 1.99 -35.59 29.99
C PHE A 402 2.23 -35.22 31.46
N VAL A 403 1.85 -34.02 31.93
CA VAL A 403 2.03 -33.63 33.33
C VAL A 403 0.69 -33.53 34.05
N VAL A 404 -0.21 -32.73 33.48
CA VAL A 404 -1.56 -32.52 34.01
C VAL A 404 -2.44 -33.74 33.70
N GLY A 405 -2.38 -34.29 32.48
CA GLY A 405 -3.20 -35.43 32.07
C GLY A 405 -4.64 -35.01 31.79
N ILE A 406 -4.85 -34.07 30.86
CA ILE A 406 -6.20 -33.60 30.50
C ILE A 406 -7.00 -34.63 29.69
N GLU A 407 -6.34 -35.64 29.12
CA GLU A 407 -6.94 -36.68 28.29
C GLU A 407 -8.05 -37.47 29.01
N ASN A 408 -7.88 -37.78 30.30
CA ASN A 408 -8.89 -38.49 31.11
C ASN A 408 -10.19 -37.69 31.37
N ILE A 409 -10.24 -36.42 30.98
CA ILE A 409 -11.43 -35.56 31.08
C ILE A 409 -12.12 -35.42 29.71
N LEU A 410 -11.41 -35.73 28.62
CA LEU A 410 -11.87 -35.54 27.24
C LEU A 410 -12.47 -36.82 26.64
N ASP A 411 -12.22 -37.97 27.25
CA ASP A 411 -12.91 -39.26 27.03
C ASP A 411 -14.19 -39.34 27.87
#